data_AF-A0A961J0F6-F1
#
_entry.id   AF-A0A961J0F6-F1
#
_cell.length_a   1.000
_cell.length_b   1.000
_cell.length_c   1.000
_cell.angle_alpha   90.00
_cell.angle_beta   90.00
_cell.angle_gamma   90.00
#
_symmetry.space_group_name_H-M   'P 1'
#
loop_
_entity.id
_entity.type
_entity.pdbx_description
1 polymer ?
#
loop_
_entity_poly.entity_id
_entity_poly.type
_entity_poly.pdbx_seq_one_letter_code
_entity_poly.pdbx_strand_id
1 'polypeptide(L)' 'KDVVAFIGDGSYMMANSELATAVMRRVPFTIVLTDNRGYGCINRLQMSCGGAEFNNLYAHSNVEVQPEIDFV' A
#
# COMPACT_ATOMS: atom_id res chain seq x y z
N LYS A 1 -0.32 -25.53 4.89
CA LYS A 1 0.41 -24.51 5.67
C LYS A 1 -0.35 -23.21 5.47
N ASP A 2 -0.67 -22.51 6.54
CA ASP A 2 -1.38 -21.23 6.44
C ASP A 2 -0.39 -20.14 6.05
N VAL A 3 -0.74 -19.35 5.04
CA VAL A 3 0.07 -18.25 4.54
C VAL A 3 -0.61 -16.95 4.92
N VAL A 4 0.14 -16.08 5.61
CA VAL A 4 -0.29 -14.74 5.97
C VAL A 4 0.69 -13.75 5.33
N ALA A 5 0.18 -12.87 4.49
CA ALA A 5 0.96 -11.82 3.84
C ALA A 5 0.68 -10.47 4.51
N PHE A 6 1.72 -9.82 5.04
CA PHE A 6 1.66 -8.46 5.56
C PHE A 6 2.10 -7.49 4.46
N ILE A 7 1.22 -6.59 4.05
CA ILE A 7 1.49 -5.65 2.95
C ILE A 7 0.93 -4.26 3.26
N GLY A 8 1.56 -3.24 2.67
CA GLY A 8 1.03 -1.87 2.66
C GLY A 8 0.02 -1.65 1.53
N ASP A 9 -0.77 -0.58 1.64
CA ASP A 9 -1.67 -0.03 0.62
C ASP A 9 -0.96 0.15 -0.74
N GLY A 10 0.22 0.76 -0.76
CA GLY A 10 0.99 0.95 -1.99
C GLY A 10 1.38 -0.36 -2.67
N SER A 11 1.83 -1.36 -1.89
CA SER A 11 2.20 -2.68 -2.42
C SER A 11 0.98 -3.47 -2.89
N TYR A 12 -0.16 -3.35 -2.21
CA TYR A 12 -1.41 -3.94 -2.67
C TYR A 12 -1.79 -3.41 -4.05
N MET A 13 -1.74 -2.09 -4.25
CA MET A 13 -2.11 -1.46 -5.52
C MET A 13 -1.19 -1.83 -6.69
N MET A 14 0.05 -2.27 -6.43
CA MET A 14 0.96 -2.74 -7.49
C MET A 14 0.57 -4.11 -8.07
N ALA A 15 -0.06 -4.98 -7.28
CA ALA A 15 -0.31 -6.38 -7.66
C ALA A 15 -1.71 -6.89 -7.23
N ASN A 16 -2.68 -6.00 -7.06
CA ASN A 16 -4.04 -6.36 -6.61
C ASN A 16 -4.74 -7.33 -7.57
N SER A 17 -4.43 -7.27 -8.87
CA SER A 17 -4.98 -8.17 -9.89
C SER A 17 -4.67 -9.64 -9.62
N GLU A 18 -3.57 -9.95 -8.92
CA GLU A 18 -3.18 -11.33 -8.64
C GLU A 18 -4.08 -12.02 -7.60
N LEU A 19 -4.97 -11.28 -6.91
CA LEU A 19 -6.06 -11.87 -6.15
C LEU A 19 -6.97 -12.72 -7.04
N ALA A 20 -7.24 -12.27 -8.26
CA ALA A 20 -8.02 -13.04 -9.24
C ALA A 20 -7.28 -14.33 -9.62
N THR A 21 -5.96 -14.27 -9.82
CA THR A 21 -5.13 -15.46 -10.05
C THR A 21 -5.20 -16.43 -8.89
N ALA A 22 -5.11 -15.95 -7.64
CA ALA A 22 -5.19 -16.80 -6.45
C ALA A 22 -6.56 -17.49 -6.32
N VAL A 23 -7.65 -16.77 -6.60
CA VAL A 23 -9.01 -17.34 -6.65
C VAL A 23 -9.12 -18.39 -7.75
N MET A 24 -8.67 -18.08 -8.98
CA MET A 24 -8.68 -18.99 -10.13
C MET A 24 -7.90 -20.28 -9.83
N ARG A 25 -6.74 -20.17 -9.17
CA ARG A 25 -5.87 -21.29 -8.82
C ARG A 25 -6.26 -21.98 -7.52
N ARG A 26 -7.28 -21.49 -6.80
CA ARG A 26 -7.72 -21.98 -5.48
C ARG A 26 -6.57 -22.04 -4.47
N VAL A 27 -5.77 -20.97 -4.41
CA VAL A 27 -4.66 -20.84 -3.45
C VAL A 27 -5.14 -19.99 -2.28
N PRO A 28 -5.48 -20.60 -1.13
CA PRO A 28 -5.93 -19.83 0.04
C PRO A 28 -4.75 -19.18 0.76
N PHE A 29 -4.90 -17.91 1.11
CA PHE A 29 -3.99 -17.18 2.00
C PHE A 29 -4.73 -15.98 2.61
N THR A 30 -4.18 -15.44 3.70
CA THR A 30 -4.73 -14.25 4.38
C THR A 30 -3.84 -13.05 4.09
N ILE A 31 -4.45 -11.90 3.81
CA ILE A 31 -3.76 -10.63 3.68
C ILE A 31 -4.05 -9.78 4.92
N VAL A 32 -3.00 -9.27 5.54
CA VAL A 32 -3.08 -8.18 6.51
C VAL A 32 -2.61 -6.91 5.79
N LEU A 33 -3.57 -6.09 5.39
CA LEU A 33 -3.33 -4.83 4.70
C LEU A 33 -3.21 -3.68 5.71
N THR A 34 -2.07 -3.00 5.71
CA THR A 34 -1.86 -1.79 6.52
C THR A 34 -1.98 -0.57 5.63
N ASP A 35 -3.04 0.20 5.79
CA ASP A 35 -3.25 1.46 5.07
C ASP A 35 -2.73 2.64 5.90
N ASN A 36 -1.68 3.29 5.39
CA ASN A 36 -1.17 4.55 5.92
C ASN A 36 -1.18 5.68 4.88
N ARG A 37 -1.93 5.50 3.78
CA ARG A 37 -2.14 6.47 2.72
C ARG A 37 -0.85 6.89 1.99
N GLY A 38 -0.04 5.91 1.58
CA GLY A 38 1.11 6.09 0.70
C GLY A 38 2.38 5.30 1.09
N TYR A 39 3.53 5.74 0.59
CA TYR A 39 4.84 5.12 0.84
C TYR A 39 5.46 5.60 2.16
N GLY A 40 4.88 5.18 3.30
CA GLY A 40 5.33 5.61 4.63
C GLY A 40 6.80 5.33 4.96
N CYS A 41 7.38 4.23 4.45
CA CYS A 41 8.80 3.93 4.68
C CYS A 41 9.72 4.90 3.92
N ILE A 42 9.36 5.29 2.70
CA ILE A 42 10.10 6.29 1.91
C ILE A 42 9.94 7.67 2.55
N ASN A 43 8.74 8.03 3.01
CA ASN A 43 8.51 9.28 3.74
C ASN A 43 9.41 9.38 4.99
N ARG A 44 9.49 8.30 5.77
CA ARG A 44 10.36 8.25 6.96
C ARG A 44 11.84 8.36 6.58
N LEU A 45 12.28 7.68 5.52
CA LEU A 45 13.66 7.77 5.05
C LEU A 45 14.00 9.21 4.60
N GLN A 46 13.11 9.83 3.82
CA GLN A 46 13.27 11.21 3.35
C GLN A 46 13.45 12.20 4.50
N MET A 47 12.61 12.09 5.54
CA MET A 47 12.72 12.91 6.75
C MET A 47 14.00 12.63 7.53
N SER A 48 14.39 11.36 7.67
CA SER A 48 15.65 10.98 8.33
C SER A 48 16.89 11.49 7.62
N CYS A 49 16.81 11.71 6.30
CA CYS A 49 17.88 12.31 5.50
C CYS A 49 17.88 13.86 5.52
N GLY A 50 17.01 14.49 6.31
CA GLY A 50 16.88 15.95 6.40
C GLY A 50 16.05 16.58 5.27
N GLY A 51 15.39 15.77 4.43
CA GLY A 51 14.43 16.26 3.45
C GLY A 51 13.09 16.61 4.10
N ALA A 52 12.33 17.52 3.49
CA ALA A 52 10.94 17.77 3.85
C ALA A 52 10.03 16.69 3.24
N GLU A 53 8.83 16.50 3.79
CA GLU A 53 7.79 15.66 3.22
C GLU A 53 7.40 16.09 1.79
N PHE A 54 7.29 15.13 0.87
CA PHE A 54 7.05 15.39 -0.54
C PHE A 54 6.61 14.10 -1.25
N ASN A 55 5.40 14.10 -1.82
CA ASN A 55 4.86 13.09 -2.74
C ASN A 55 4.90 11.60 -2.31
N ASN A 56 5.28 11.29 -1.07
CA ASN A 56 5.29 9.92 -0.56
C ASN A 56 3.99 9.54 0.13
N LEU A 57 3.34 10.49 0.80
CA LEU A 57 2.02 10.32 1.40
C LEU A 57 1.01 11.18 0.65
N TYR A 58 -0.23 10.73 0.56
CA TYR A 58 -1.32 11.49 -0.06
C TYR A 58 -1.41 12.92 0.49
N ALA A 59 -1.30 13.09 1.82
CA ALA A 59 -1.29 14.39 2.49
C ALA A 59 -0.20 15.37 1.98
N HIS A 60 0.88 14.87 1.37
CA HIS A 60 2.02 15.65 0.88
C HIS A 60 2.13 15.64 -0.65
N SER A 61 1.07 15.20 -1.33
CA SER A 61 0.97 15.17 -2.78
C SER A 61 0.20 16.40 -3.30
N ASN A 62 0.66 16.98 -4.41
CA ASN A 62 0.00 18.12 -5.04
C ASN A 62 -1.24 17.69 -5.86
N VAL A 63 -2.29 17.26 -5.15
CA VAL A 63 -3.59 16.89 -5.71
C VAL A 63 -4.70 17.66 -5.00
N GLU A 64 -5.67 18.16 -5.77
CA GLU A 64 -6.79 18.93 -5.23
C GLU A 64 -7.73 18.08 -4.37
N VAL A 65 -7.97 16.84 -4.82
CA VAL A 65 -8.79 15.85 -4.12
C VAL A 65 -7.94 14.63 -3.83
N GLN A 66 -7.85 14.29 -2.56
CA GLN A 66 -7.11 13.11 -2.12
C GLN A 66 -7.90 11.84 -2.48
N PRO A 67 -7.24 10.79 -2.98
CA PRO A 67 -7.91 9.54 -3.25
C PRO A 67 -8.42 8.91 -1.94
N GLU A 68 -9.66 8.42 -2.00
CA GLU A 68 -10.28 7.58 -0.97
C GLU A 68 -10.44 6.18 -1.56
N ILE A 69 -9.45 5.33 -1.30
CA ILE A 69 -9.43 3.97 -1.80
C ILE A 69 -10.14 3.08 -0.79
N ASP A 70 -11.20 2.42 -1.24
CA ASP A 70 -11.80 1.33 -0.49
C ASP A 70 -11.09 0.03 -0.85
N PHE A 71 -10.48 -0.61 0.15
CA PHE A 71 -9.82 -1.91 0.00
C PHE A 71 -10.78 -3.07 0.31
N VAL A 72 -12.08 -2.79 0.52
CA VAL A 72 -13.13 -3.76 0.88
C VAL A 72 -14.26 -3.79 -0.15
#